data_AF-A0A2T0XJ67-F1
#
_entry.id   AF-A0A2T0XJ67-F1
#
_cell.length_a   1.000
_cell.length_b   1.000
_cell.length_c   1.000
_cell.angle_alpha   90.00
_cell.angle_beta   90.00
_cell.angle_gamma   90.00
#
_symmetry.space_group_name_H-M   'P 1'
#
loop_
_entity.id
_entity.type
_entity.pdbx_description
1 polymer ?
#
loop_
_entity_poly.entity_id
_entity_poly.type
_entity_poly.pdbx_seq_one_letter_code
_entity_poly.pdbx_strand_id
1 'polypeptide(L)'
;MIRTNAPVFKTTSVSAALIKVAMPGLCFVTMTTILLSTSFAQTSADHLNQSLLAASCANCHGTDGKPASPAVMPALSEQKPEDLLAQLLAYRNGTQAGTIMPQIAKGYSEEQLKAIAQYLGKK
;
A
#
# COMPACT_ATOMS: atom_id res chain seq x y z
N MET A 1 -9.46 -29.86 17.62
CA MET A 1 -8.41 -29.31 18.50
C MET A 1 -7.27 -28.80 17.63
N ILE A 2 -7.25 -27.51 17.30
CA ILE A 2 -6.10 -26.84 16.69
C ILE A 2 -5.91 -25.55 17.48
N ARG A 3 -4.80 -25.50 18.23
CA ARG A 3 -4.41 -24.42 19.13
C ARG A 3 -3.52 -23.49 18.33
N THR A 4 -4.05 -22.40 17.77
CA THR A 4 -3.24 -21.38 17.09
C THR A 4 -2.56 -20.51 18.13
N ASN A 5 -1.25 -20.71 18.27
CA ASN A 5 -0.36 -19.89 19.09
C ASN A 5 -0.09 -18.58 18.33
N ALA A 6 -0.80 -17.50 18.68
CA ALA A 6 -0.48 -16.17 18.21
C ALA A 6 0.68 -15.60 19.07
N PRO A 7 1.78 -15.09 18.48
CA PRO A 7 2.79 -14.38 19.23
C PRO A 7 2.21 -13.05 19.71
N VAL A 8 2.06 -12.93 21.03
CA VAL A 8 1.80 -11.69 21.75
C VAL A 8 2.92 -10.72 21.43
N PHE A 9 2.65 -9.71 20.60
CA PHE A 9 3.54 -8.58 20.36
C PHE A 9 3.70 -7.82 21.68
N LYS A 10 4.78 -8.11 22.37
CA LYS A 10 5.21 -7.42 23.59
C LYS A 10 5.51 -5.99 23.20
N THR A 11 4.65 -5.06 23.62
CA THR A 11 4.87 -3.62 23.51
C THR A 11 6.14 -3.27 24.26
N THR A 12 7.26 -3.14 23.54
CA THR A 12 8.47 -2.54 24.09
C THR A 12 8.18 -1.06 24.32
N SER A 13 7.92 -0.75 25.59
CA SER A 13 8.03 0.57 26.22
C SER A 13 9.19 1.34 25.59
N VAL A 14 8.88 2.34 24.76
CA VAL A 14 9.82 3.39 24.42
C VAL A 14 9.95 4.25 25.66
N SER A 15 10.92 3.90 26.50
CA SER A 15 11.32 4.69 27.66
C SER A 15 11.71 6.07 27.16
N ALA A 16 10.85 7.05 27.46
CA ALA A 16 11.15 8.46 27.28
C ALA A 16 12.38 8.81 28.13
N ALA A 17 13.54 8.84 27.48
CA ALA A 17 14.76 9.38 28.07
C ALA A 17 14.52 10.87 28.33
N LEU A 18 14.39 11.22 29.62
CA LEU A 18 14.38 12.60 30.10
C LEU A 18 15.75 13.22 29.82
N ILE A 19 15.88 13.86 28.66
CA ILE A 19 17.05 14.68 28.34
C ILE A 19 16.97 15.94 29.20
N LYS A 20 17.70 15.93 30.32
CA LYS A 20 18.00 17.10 31.13
C LYS A 20 18.84 18.07 30.27
N VAL A 21 18.17 19.06 29.68
CA VAL A 21 18.84 20.20 29.05
C VAL A 21 19.35 21.12 30.17
N ALA A 22 20.63 21.02 30.49
CA ALA A 22 21.35 22.00 31.30
C ALA A 22 22.11 22.95 30.36
N MET A 23 21.68 24.21 30.34
CA MET A 23 22.35 25.36 29.70
C MET A 23 23.78 25.56 30.25
N PRO A 24 24.75 26.06 29.47
CA PRO A 24 24.95 27.51 29.40
C PRO A 24 25.37 28.03 28.02
N GLY A 25 25.08 29.32 27.80
CA GLY A 25 25.09 29.96 26.49
C GLY A 25 26.46 30.08 25.82
N LEU A 26 26.43 29.93 24.49
CA LEU A 26 27.20 30.74 23.57
C LEU A 26 26.68 30.48 22.14
N CYS A 27 26.65 31.54 21.32
CA CYS A 27 26.55 31.49 19.86
C CYS A 27 25.20 31.10 19.23
N PHE A 28 24.28 32.06 19.29
CA PHE A 28 23.06 32.21 18.47
C PHE A 28 23.27 32.26 16.93
N VAL A 29 24.42 31.83 16.37
CA VAL A 29 24.79 32.13 14.96
C VAL A 29 24.78 30.91 14.02
N THR A 30 24.55 29.68 14.51
CA THR A 30 24.51 28.48 13.63
C THR A 30 23.12 28.04 13.20
N MET A 31 22.07 28.82 13.50
CA MET A 31 20.66 28.43 13.37
C MET A 31 20.02 28.80 11.99
N THR A 32 20.75 28.69 10.88
CA THR A 32 20.17 28.90 9.54
C THR A 32 20.53 27.83 8.49
N THR A 33 21.38 26.84 8.80
CA THR A 33 21.78 25.80 7.83
C THR A 33 21.11 24.44 8.02
N ILE A 34 20.21 24.27 8.99
CA ILE A 34 19.50 23.00 9.24
C ILE A 34 18.03 23.12 8.77
N LEU A 35 17.80 23.15 7.47
CA LEU A 35 16.45 23.05 6.89
C LEU A 35 16.39 22.14 5.65
N LEU A 36 17.46 21.42 5.30
CA LEU A 36 17.54 20.64 4.05
C LEU A 36 17.50 19.12 4.20
N SER A 37 17.09 18.57 5.34
CA SER A 37 17.16 17.12 5.56
C SER A 37 15.96 16.56 6.31
N THR A 38 14.81 16.44 5.66
CA THR A 38 13.79 15.44 6.05
C THR A 38 12.99 15.01 4.83
N SER A 39 13.26 13.81 4.28
CA SER A 39 12.24 12.89 3.70
C SER A 39 12.89 11.68 3.00
N PHE A 40 13.16 10.59 3.73
CA PHE A 40 13.53 9.28 3.16
C PHE A 40 12.90 8.08 3.89
N ALA A 41 11.77 8.26 4.60
CA ALA A 41 11.16 7.20 5.41
C ALA A 41 9.83 6.62 4.87
N GLN A 42 9.32 7.07 3.71
CA GLN A 42 7.92 6.82 3.35
C GLN A 42 7.62 5.49 2.62
N THR A 43 8.65 4.79 2.13
CA THR A 43 8.46 3.63 1.25
C THR A 43 7.85 2.41 1.93
N SER A 44 8.11 2.18 3.23
CA SER A 44 7.57 1.00 3.93
C SER A 44 6.09 1.13 4.26
N ALA A 45 5.62 2.33 4.65
CA ALA A 45 4.21 2.58 4.91
C ALA A 45 3.38 2.50 3.62
N ASP A 46 3.90 3.05 2.52
CA ASP A 46 3.23 3.02 1.22
C ASP A 46 3.08 1.60 0.68
N HIS A 47 4.11 0.75 0.83
CA HIS A 47 4.05 -0.65 0.40
C HIS A 47 3.00 -1.45 1.19
N LEU A 48 2.89 -1.24 2.51
CA LEU A 48 1.86 -1.90 3.33
C LEU A 48 0.45 -1.46 2.95
N ASN A 49 0.26 -0.17 2.66
CA ASN A 49 -1.01 0.36 2.19
C ASN A 49 -1.41 -0.22 0.82
N GLN A 50 -0.45 -0.36 -0.10
CA GLN A 50 -0.66 -1.01 -1.40
C GLN A 50 -1.09 -2.47 -1.24
N SER A 51 -0.39 -3.24 -0.41
CA SER A 51 -0.74 -4.63 -0.09
C SER A 51 -2.15 -4.74 0.49
N LEU A 52 -2.53 -3.83 1.39
CA LEU A 52 -3.85 -3.84 2.01
C LEU A 52 -4.98 -3.57 1.00
N LEU A 53 -4.79 -2.60 0.09
CA LEU A 53 -5.74 -2.31 -0.98
C LEU A 53 -5.92 -3.54 -1.89
N ALA A 54 -4.80 -4.16 -2.29
CA ALA A 54 -4.79 -5.31 -3.19
C ALA A 54 -5.29 -6.62 -2.55
N ALA A 55 -5.25 -6.75 -1.22
CA ALA A 55 -5.65 -7.98 -0.52
C ALA A 55 -7.11 -8.37 -0.82
N SER A 56 -8.00 -7.38 -0.96
CA SER A 56 -9.41 -7.60 -1.29
C SER A 56 -9.63 -8.24 -2.67
N CYS A 57 -8.71 -8.01 -3.62
CA CYS A 57 -8.77 -8.54 -4.98
C CYS A 57 -8.54 -10.06 -5.02
N ALA A 58 -7.78 -10.59 -4.06
CA ALA A 58 -7.42 -11.99 -3.99
C ALA A 58 -8.61 -12.92 -3.75
N ASN A 59 -9.71 -12.40 -3.19
CA ASN A 59 -10.95 -13.16 -2.98
C ASN A 59 -11.55 -13.70 -4.28
N CYS A 60 -11.30 -13.00 -5.40
CA CYS A 60 -11.76 -13.43 -6.72
C CYS A 60 -10.58 -13.81 -7.61
N HIS A 61 -9.55 -12.98 -7.68
CA HIS A 61 -8.42 -13.11 -8.62
C HIS A 61 -7.25 -13.95 -8.08
N GLY A 62 -7.40 -14.57 -6.90
CA GLY A 62 -6.36 -15.38 -6.26
C GLY A 62 -5.23 -14.54 -5.66
N THR A 63 -4.41 -15.19 -4.83
CA THR A 63 -3.26 -14.56 -4.17
C THR A 63 -2.32 -13.96 -5.21
N ASP A 64 -1.87 -12.73 -4.97
CA ASP A 64 -1.02 -11.96 -5.89
C ASP A 64 -1.57 -11.85 -7.33
N GLY A 65 -2.90 -11.92 -7.52
CA GLY A 65 -3.52 -11.88 -8.84
C GLY A 65 -3.28 -13.14 -9.67
N LYS A 66 -3.06 -14.28 -9.01
CA LYS A 66 -2.87 -15.61 -9.61
C LYS A 66 -4.04 -16.53 -9.22
N PRO A 67 -5.11 -16.58 -10.03
CA PRO A 67 -6.25 -17.44 -9.76
C PRO A 67 -5.87 -18.91 -10.01
N ALA A 68 -6.49 -19.83 -9.27
CA ALA A 68 -6.26 -21.27 -9.45
C ALA A 68 -6.74 -21.78 -10.82
N SER A 69 -7.73 -21.10 -11.42
CA SER A 69 -8.24 -21.40 -12.75
C SER A 69 -8.36 -20.11 -13.58
N PRO A 70 -7.35 -19.78 -14.41
CA PRO A 70 -7.37 -18.61 -15.29
C PRO A 70 -8.52 -18.58 -16.30
N ALA A 71 -9.10 -19.74 -16.61
CA ALA A 71 -10.26 -19.87 -17.50
C ALA A 71 -11.56 -19.30 -16.88
N VAL A 72 -11.66 -19.28 -15.56
CA VAL A 72 -12.84 -18.78 -14.83
C VAL A 72 -12.63 -17.35 -14.36
N MET A 73 -11.42 -17.04 -13.89
CA MET A 73 -11.06 -15.71 -13.43
C MET A 73 -9.79 -15.22 -14.13
N PRO A 74 -9.78 -14.00 -14.69
CA PRO A 74 -8.57 -13.45 -15.29
C PRO A 74 -7.42 -13.30 -14.30
N ALA A 75 -6.21 -13.66 -14.74
CA ALA A 75 -4.98 -13.46 -13.99
C ALA A 75 -4.50 -12.01 -14.13
N LEU A 76 -4.56 -11.25 -13.04
CA LEU A 76 -4.13 -9.84 -13.01
C LEU A 76 -2.60 -9.72 -13.10
N SER A 77 -1.88 -10.73 -12.60
CA SER A 77 -0.42 -10.80 -12.60
C SER A 77 0.23 -11.05 -13.97
N GLU A 78 -0.57 -11.27 -15.01
CA GLU A 78 -0.08 -11.41 -16.39
C GLU A 78 -0.19 -10.10 -17.20
N GLN A 79 -0.95 -9.12 -16.70
CA GLN A 79 -1.12 -7.82 -17.34
C GLN A 79 -0.07 -6.83 -16.89
N LYS A 80 0.39 -5.96 -17.78
CA LYS A 80 1.26 -4.86 -17.38
C LYS A 80 0.49 -3.90 -16.45
N PRO A 81 1.16 -3.26 -15.48
CA PRO A 81 0.52 -2.31 -14.57
C PRO A 81 -0.26 -1.21 -15.29
N GLU A 82 0.27 -0.67 -16.40
CA GLU A 82 -0.41 0.35 -17.19
C GLU A 82 -1.73 -0.14 -17.83
N ASP A 83 -1.73 -1.35 -18.38
CA ASP A 83 -2.89 -1.95 -19.04
C ASP A 83 -3.97 -2.30 -18.00
N LEU A 84 -3.54 -2.82 -16.85
CA LEU A 84 -4.41 -3.13 -15.72
C LEU A 84 -5.07 -1.85 -15.17
N LEU A 85 -4.29 -0.78 -14.99
CA LEU A 85 -4.82 0.52 -14.57
C LEU A 85 -5.83 1.08 -15.58
N ALA A 86 -5.52 1.02 -16.87
CA ALA A 86 -6.41 1.50 -17.92
C ALA A 86 -7.76 0.78 -17.89
N GLN A 87 -7.76 -0.55 -17.72
CA GLN A 87 -8.99 -1.34 -17.59
C GLN A 87 -9.77 -1.01 -16.32
N LEU A 88 -9.09 -0.88 -15.19
CA LEU A 88 -9.73 -0.51 -13.92
C LEU A 88 -10.40 0.87 -14.00
N LEU A 89 -9.74 1.85 -14.62
CA LEU A 89 -10.32 3.17 -14.87
C LEU A 89 -11.49 3.10 -15.86
N ALA A 90 -11.39 2.27 -16.90
CA ALA A 90 -12.48 2.07 -17.85
C ALA A 90 -13.73 1.45 -17.18
N TYR A 91 -13.55 0.51 -16.25
CA TYR A 91 -14.63 -0.02 -15.42
C TYR A 91 -15.23 1.04 -14.49
N ARG A 92 -14.38 1.84 -13.83
CA ARG A 92 -14.80 2.91 -12.93
C ARG A 92 -15.64 3.96 -13.66
N ASN A 93 -15.19 4.37 -14.85
CA ASN A 93 -15.82 5.39 -15.69
C ASN A 93 -16.99 4.85 -16.51
N GLY A 94 -17.23 3.54 -16.50
CA GLY A 94 -18.31 2.89 -17.23
C GLY A 94 -18.09 2.78 -18.74
N THR A 95 -16.87 3.02 -19.22
CA THR A 95 -16.51 2.87 -20.64
C THR A 95 -16.21 1.42 -21.02
N GLN A 96 -15.95 0.56 -20.04
CA GLN A 96 -15.80 -0.88 -20.22
C GLN A 96 -16.93 -1.65 -19.53
N ALA A 97 -17.58 -2.54 -20.29
CA ALA A 97 -18.61 -3.42 -19.77
C ALA A 97 -17.99 -4.56 -18.94
N GLY A 98 -18.65 -4.93 -17.85
CA GLY A 98 -18.25 -6.04 -17.00
C GLY A 98 -19.41 -6.46 -16.10
N THR A 99 -19.34 -7.67 -15.56
CA THR A 99 -20.40 -8.22 -14.69
C THR A 99 -20.38 -7.55 -13.31
N ILE A 100 -19.26 -7.65 -12.60
CA ILE A 100 -19.10 -7.14 -11.23
C ILE A 100 -18.04 -6.05 -11.11
N MET A 101 -16.98 -6.09 -11.94
CA MET A 101 -15.87 -5.14 -11.85
C MET A 101 -16.25 -3.66 -11.98
N PRO A 102 -17.23 -3.23 -12.81
CA PRO A 102 -17.69 -1.85 -12.82
C PRO A 102 -18.20 -1.35 -11.45
N GLN A 103 -18.79 -2.22 -10.63
CA GLN A 103 -19.25 -1.86 -9.29
C GLN A 103 -18.10 -1.82 -8.29
N ILE A 104 -17.18 -2.79 -8.37
CA ILE A 104 -16.01 -2.85 -7.50
C ILE A 104 -15.07 -1.66 -7.76
N ALA A 105 -14.78 -1.34 -9.03
CA ALA A 105 -13.88 -0.26 -9.40
C ALA A 105 -14.34 1.13 -8.92
N LYS A 106 -15.65 1.35 -8.77
CA LYS A 106 -16.22 2.60 -8.23
C LYS A 106 -15.96 2.80 -6.74
N GLY A 107 -15.61 1.74 -6.01
CA GLY A 107 -15.28 1.82 -4.59
C GLY A 107 -13.89 2.39 -4.30
N TYR A 108 -13.07 2.61 -5.33
CA TYR A 108 -11.68 3.06 -5.20
C TYR A 108 -11.46 4.42 -5.89
N SER A 109 -10.56 5.22 -5.33
CA SER A 109 -10.04 6.43 -6.00
C SER A 109 -9.08 6.04 -7.13
N GLU A 110 -8.78 6.97 -8.04
CA GLU A 110 -7.81 6.71 -9.12
C GLU A 110 -6.41 6.39 -8.59
N GLU A 111 -6.00 7.06 -7.51
CA GLU A 111 -4.73 6.82 -6.83
C GLU A 111 -4.68 5.42 -6.23
N GLN A 112 -5.80 4.97 -5.64
CA GLN A 112 -5.91 3.62 -5.10
C GLN A 112 -5.88 2.57 -6.21
N LEU A 113 -6.57 2.81 -7.34
CA LEU A 113 -6.51 1.90 -8.49
C LEU A 113 -5.11 1.82 -9.10
N LYS A 114 -4.39 2.95 -9.15
CA LYS A 114 -2.99 2.99 -9.56
C LYS A 114 -2.11 2.17 -8.62
N ALA A 115 -2.28 2.33 -7.31
CA ALA A 115 -1.58 1.55 -6.30
C ALA A 115 -1.86 0.04 -6.45
N ILE A 116 -3.11 -0.35 -6.66
CA ILE A 116 -3.52 -1.75 -6.88
C ILE A 116 -2.87 -2.30 -8.16
N ALA A 117 -2.92 -1.55 -9.26
CA ALA A 117 -2.36 -1.98 -10.54
C ALA A 117 -0.84 -2.14 -10.48
N GLN A 118 -0.13 -1.27 -9.77
CA GLN A 118 1.31 -1.38 -9.53
C GLN A 118 1.67 -2.57 -8.64
N TYR A 119 0.79 -2.92 -7.69
CA TYR A 119 1.02 -4.03 -6.79
C TYR A 119 0.78 -5.39 -7.45
N LEU A 120 -0.34 -5.53 -8.18
CA LEU A 120 -0.81 -6.79 -8.76
C LEU A 120 -0.33 -7.04 -10.19
N GLY A 121 -0.03 -5.98 -10.94
CA GLY A 121 0.43 -6.11 -12.32
C GLY A 121 1.78 -6.81 -12.42
N LYS A 122 2.06 -7.32 -13.61
CA LYS A 122 3.31 -7.99 -13.95
C LYS A 122 4.48 -7.02 -13.82
N LYS A 123 5.35 -7.26 -12.83
CA LYS A 123 6.61 -6.54 -12.62
C LYS A 123 7.66 -6.94 -13.65
#